data_AF-A0A9P8XS37-F1
#
_entry.id   AF-A0A9P8XS37-F1
#
_cell.length_a   1.000
_cell.length_b   1.000
_cell.length_c   1.000
_cell.angle_alpha   90.00
_cell.angle_beta   90.00
_cell.angle_gamma   90.00
#
_symmetry.space_group_name_H-M   'P 1'
#
loop_
_entity.id
_entity.type
_entity.pdbx_description
1 polymer ?
#
loop_
_entity_poly.entity_id
_entity_poly.type
_entity_poly.pdbx_seq_one_letter_code
_entity_poly.pdbx_strand_id
1 'polypeptide(L)'
;AVRYESDGGVTGGQVGLLSWSASSGGGSGSGSLEHRVVICMSCKVGIRPGDGVQLHFWRIHRLKGEVMRQILDYSYTAEPIANPQAVPVPADGSPFVQQLPIVDGLSCSDCRFLTTSRKLIRVHRSQSGHDSTWKEVRLQSLSRGSRARYSVVEQVQGSIGPDGTTSLRSTASGSPQRLLADCLARYEESLAAELEETRRIEIAGQDQTSSQPGFARWAGRDT
;
A
#
# COMPACT_ATOMS: atom_id res chain seq x y z
N ALA A 1 18.45 10.39 3.72
CA ALA A 1 17.44 9.46 4.28
C ALA A 1 16.10 9.73 3.61
N VAL A 2 15.26 8.70 3.43
CA VAL A 2 13.89 8.87 2.91
C VAL A 2 12.99 9.32 4.07
N ARG A 3 12.17 10.35 3.86
CA ARG A 3 11.24 10.92 4.83
C ARG A 3 9.84 10.98 4.25
N TYR A 4 8.84 10.71 5.08
CA TYR A 4 7.43 10.84 4.73
C TYR A 4 6.80 11.91 5.62
N GLU A 5 6.06 12.81 5.01
CA GLU A 5 5.30 13.86 5.69
C GLU A 5 3.81 13.66 5.38
N SER A 6 3.00 13.50 6.42
CA SER A 6 1.54 13.55 6.28
C SER A 6 1.08 14.99 6.07
N ASP A 7 -0.05 15.16 5.41
CA ASP A 7 -0.77 16.43 5.28
C ASP A 7 -1.37 16.97 6.60
N GLY A 8 -1.11 16.32 7.74
CA GLY A 8 -1.68 16.69 9.04
C GLY A 8 -3.19 16.52 9.11
N GLY A 9 -3.80 15.75 8.19
CA GLY A 9 -5.25 15.58 8.10
C GLY A 9 -5.97 16.69 7.33
N VAL A 10 -5.25 17.68 6.79
CA VAL A 10 -5.83 18.82 6.04
C VAL A 10 -6.63 18.37 4.82
N THR A 11 -6.25 17.26 4.19
CA THR A 11 -6.93 16.65 3.03
C THR A 11 -7.77 15.43 3.41
N GLY A 12 -7.97 15.19 4.71
CA GLY A 12 -8.53 13.93 5.22
C GLY A 12 -7.60 12.73 5.02
N GLY A 13 -6.27 12.96 4.96
CA GLY A 13 -5.27 11.90 4.81
C GLY A 13 -5.24 11.26 3.42
N GLN A 14 -5.76 11.94 2.39
CA GLN A 14 -5.78 11.43 1.01
C GLN A 14 -4.40 11.51 0.33
N VAL A 15 -3.55 12.43 0.77
CA VAL A 15 -2.27 12.73 0.17
C VAL A 15 -1.15 12.83 1.22
N GLY A 16 0.06 12.48 0.81
CA GLY A 16 1.27 12.71 1.60
C GLY A 16 2.45 13.05 0.71
N LEU A 17 3.53 13.53 1.31
CA LEU A 17 4.75 13.91 0.62
C LEU A 17 5.89 12.94 0.99
N LEU A 18 6.56 12.41 -0.02
CA LEU A 18 7.76 11.60 0.15
C LEU A 18 8.98 12.40 -0.32
N SER A 19 9.98 12.56 0.55
CA SER A 19 11.20 13.29 0.25
C SER A 19 12.46 12.45 0.51
N TRP A 20 13.49 12.59 -0.33
CA TRP A 20 14.79 11.94 -0.13
C TRP A 20 15.90 12.67 -0.88
N SER A 21 17.12 12.54 -0.39
CA SER A 21 18.32 13.00 -1.10
C SER A 21 18.92 11.85 -1.91
N ALA A 22 19.19 12.08 -3.19
CA ALA A 22 20.00 11.17 -3.98
C ALA A 22 21.47 11.60 -3.96
N SER A 23 22.38 10.69 -3.66
CA SER A 23 23.81 10.90 -3.82
C SER A 23 24.13 10.84 -5.31
N SER A 24 24.33 11.99 -5.96
CA SER A 24 24.91 12.01 -7.30
C SER A 24 26.35 11.51 -7.20
N GLY A 25 26.62 10.30 -7.72
CA GLY A 25 27.97 9.78 -7.77
C GLY A 25 28.87 10.67 -8.63
N GLY A 26 29.97 11.15 -8.04
CA GLY A 26 31.13 11.70 -8.74
C GLY A 26 31.04 13.16 -9.15
N GLY A 27 31.62 14.06 -8.34
CA GLY A 27 31.90 15.44 -8.71
C GLY A 27 31.94 16.34 -7.48
N SER A 28 33.04 17.07 -7.28
CA SER A 28 33.40 17.86 -6.09
C SER A 28 32.53 19.10 -5.82
N GLY A 29 31.21 18.99 -5.94
CA GLY A 29 30.23 20.00 -5.52
C GLY A 29 29.18 19.34 -4.63
N SER A 30 29.32 19.49 -3.31
CA SER A 30 28.38 18.97 -2.31
C SER A 30 27.07 19.75 -2.33
N GLY A 31 26.22 19.48 -3.32
CA GLY A 31 24.80 19.83 -3.32
C GLY A 31 23.96 18.56 -3.30
N SER A 32 23.46 18.16 -2.14
CA SER A 32 22.48 17.07 -2.06
C SER A 32 21.17 17.55 -2.66
N LEU A 33 20.82 17.10 -3.87
CA LEU A 33 19.52 17.37 -4.48
C LEU A 33 18.45 16.59 -3.69
N GLU A 34 17.55 17.31 -3.04
CA GLU A 34 16.37 16.73 -2.41
C GLU A 34 15.28 16.55 -3.46
N HIS A 35 14.77 15.33 -3.57
CA HIS A 35 13.65 14.98 -4.42
C HIS A 35 12.40 14.86 -3.56
N ARG A 36 11.27 15.33 -4.10
CA ARG A 36 9.96 15.28 -3.45
C ARG A 36 8.94 14.69 -4.42
N VAL A 37 8.10 13.78 -3.94
CA VAL A 37 7.04 13.16 -4.73
C VAL A 37 5.76 13.12 -3.92
N VAL A 38 4.67 13.58 -4.52
CA VAL A 38 3.33 13.46 -3.94
C VAL A 38 2.83 12.03 -4.07
N ILE A 39 2.36 11.45 -2.97
CA ILE A 39 1.83 10.09 -2.89
C ILE A 39 0.33 10.14 -2.63
N CYS A 40 -0.44 9.40 -3.42
CA CYS A 40 -1.83 9.09 -3.08
C CYS A 40 -1.85 7.97 -2.03
N MET A 41 -2.50 8.22 -0.90
CA MET A 41 -2.56 7.28 0.21
C MET A 41 -3.50 6.10 -0.05
N SER A 42 -4.61 6.36 -0.75
CA SER A 42 -5.58 5.34 -1.15
C SER A 42 -5.01 4.38 -2.20
N CYS A 43 -4.28 4.92 -3.19
CA CYS A 43 -3.68 4.14 -4.28
C CYS A 43 -2.27 3.60 -3.96
N LYS A 44 -1.63 4.14 -2.92
CA LYS A 44 -0.23 3.86 -2.54
C LYS A 44 0.74 4.03 -3.72
N VAL A 45 0.62 5.15 -4.43
CA VAL A 45 1.38 5.44 -5.65
C VAL A 45 1.77 6.91 -5.74
N GLY A 46 2.93 7.20 -6.30
CA GLY A 46 3.36 8.55 -6.65
C GLY A 46 2.55 9.12 -7.81
N ILE A 47 2.18 10.39 -7.67
CA ILE A 47 1.38 11.13 -8.64
C ILE A 47 2.30 12.04 -9.46
N ARG A 48 1.97 12.23 -10.74
CA ARG A 48 2.72 13.16 -11.59
C ARG A 48 2.44 14.60 -11.17
N PRO A 49 3.44 15.50 -11.22
CA PRO A 49 3.28 16.90 -10.86
C PRO A 49 2.36 17.66 -11.85
N GLY A 50 2.04 18.90 -11.50
CA GLY A 50 1.12 19.75 -12.25
C GLY A 50 -0.31 19.19 -12.24
N ASP A 51 -0.99 19.24 -13.39
CA ASP A 51 -2.37 18.76 -13.56
C ASP A 51 -2.55 17.28 -13.22
N GLY A 52 -1.46 16.51 -13.11
CA GLY A 52 -1.49 15.11 -12.74
C GLY A 52 -2.12 14.86 -11.37
N VAL A 53 -1.92 15.76 -10.41
CA VAL A 53 -2.53 15.67 -9.07
C VAL A 53 -4.04 15.81 -9.17
N GLN A 54 -4.52 16.91 -9.77
CA GLN A 54 -5.95 17.15 -9.97
C GLN A 54 -6.61 16.00 -10.73
N LEU A 55 -6.00 15.59 -11.85
CA LEU A 55 -6.54 14.57 -12.72
C LEU A 55 -6.66 13.21 -12.02
N HIS A 56 -5.66 12.85 -11.20
CA HIS A 56 -5.67 11.61 -10.43
C HIS A 56 -6.85 11.59 -9.47
N PHE A 57 -6.97 12.58 -8.59
CA PHE A 57 -8.04 12.60 -7.58
C PHE A 57 -9.43 12.78 -8.20
N TRP A 58 -9.53 13.54 -9.29
CA TRP A 58 -10.81 13.73 -9.98
C TRP A 58 -11.28 12.48 -10.73
N ARG A 59 -10.37 11.76 -11.42
CA ARG A 59 -10.75 10.57 -12.21
C ARG A 59 -10.85 9.31 -11.37
N ILE A 60 -9.92 9.11 -10.44
CA ILE A 60 -9.79 7.87 -9.66
C ILE A 60 -10.64 7.92 -8.39
N HIS A 61 -10.58 9.04 -7.66
CA HIS A 61 -11.27 9.18 -6.37
C HIS A 61 -12.56 10.00 -6.44
N ARG A 62 -12.87 10.59 -7.60
CA ARG A 62 -14.07 11.42 -7.82
C ARG A 62 -14.20 12.59 -6.84
N LEU A 63 -13.08 13.06 -6.27
CA LEU A 63 -13.07 14.17 -5.32
C LEU A 63 -13.39 15.50 -6.02
N LYS A 64 -14.08 16.39 -5.30
CA LYS A 64 -14.53 17.70 -5.78
C LYS A 64 -14.58 18.70 -4.61
N GLY A 65 -14.80 19.97 -4.93
CA GLY A 65 -15.05 21.02 -3.94
C GLY A 65 -13.85 21.27 -3.03
N GLU A 66 -14.13 21.51 -1.75
CA GLU A 66 -13.14 21.94 -0.76
C GLU A 66 -12.01 20.94 -0.57
N VAL A 67 -12.29 19.63 -0.55
CA VAL A 67 -11.27 18.60 -0.41
C VAL A 67 -10.28 18.61 -1.58
N MET A 68 -10.77 18.79 -2.82
CA MET A 68 -9.90 18.91 -3.99
C MET A 68 -9.03 20.17 -3.89
N ARG A 69 -9.62 21.30 -3.46
CA ARG A 69 -8.88 22.56 -3.27
C ARG A 69 -7.75 22.39 -2.25
N GLN A 70 -8.01 21.73 -1.12
CA GLN A 70 -7.02 21.45 -0.08
C GLN A 70 -5.89 20.54 -0.57
N ILE A 71 -6.21 19.50 -1.35
CA ILE A 71 -5.20 18.62 -1.95
C ILE A 71 -4.28 19.40 -2.89
N LEU A 72 -4.86 20.25 -3.74
CA LEU A 72 -4.09 21.06 -4.68
C LEU A 72 -3.21 22.06 -3.94
N ASP A 73 -3.76 22.80 -2.99
CA ASP A 73 -3.04 23.75 -2.15
C ASP A 73 -1.83 23.10 -1.45
N TYR A 74 -2.05 21.96 -0.80
CA TYR A 74 -0.97 21.17 -0.19
C TYR A 74 0.10 20.79 -1.23
N SER A 75 -0.30 20.28 -2.40
CA SER A 75 0.66 19.91 -3.44
C SER A 75 1.46 21.10 -3.97
N TYR A 76 0.84 22.28 -4.12
CA TYR A 76 1.54 23.49 -4.56
C TYR A 76 2.55 23.98 -3.53
N THR A 77 2.22 23.91 -2.23
CA THR A 77 3.18 24.27 -1.17
C THR A 77 4.38 23.32 -1.09
N ALA A 78 4.26 22.11 -1.64
CA ALA A 78 5.30 21.09 -1.64
C ALA A 78 6.25 21.17 -2.85
N GLU A 79 5.98 22.05 -3.83
CA GLU A 79 6.82 22.23 -5.02
C GLU A 79 8.27 22.64 -4.65
N PRO A 80 9.30 22.19 -5.40
CA PRO A 80 9.21 21.42 -6.64
C PRO A 80 8.93 19.92 -6.43
N ILE A 81 7.88 19.40 -7.09
CA ILE A 81 7.52 17.98 -7.07
C ILE A 81 8.09 17.29 -8.31
N ALA A 82 8.84 16.22 -8.08
CA ALA A 82 9.43 15.40 -9.12
C ALA A 82 8.43 14.39 -9.70
N ASN A 83 8.63 14.04 -10.98
CA ASN A 83 7.86 12.97 -11.61
C ASN A 83 8.32 11.59 -11.08
N PRO A 84 7.43 10.77 -10.48
CA PRO A 84 7.75 9.45 -9.92
C PRO A 84 8.44 8.48 -10.90
N GLN A 85 8.24 8.68 -12.22
CA GLN A 85 8.79 7.83 -13.27
C GLN A 85 10.19 8.28 -13.72
N ALA A 86 10.51 9.56 -13.55
CA ALA A 86 11.76 10.16 -14.03
C ALA A 86 12.78 10.36 -12.91
N VAL A 87 12.30 10.59 -11.69
CA VAL A 87 13.13 10.85 -10.52
C VAL A 87 14.04 9.65 -10.20
N PRO A 88 15.29 9.87 -9.73
CA PRO A 88 16.12 8.81 -9.20
C PRO A 88 15.42 8.10 -8.04
N VAL A 89 15.26 6.78 -8.12
CA VAL A 89 14.71 6.01 -6.99
C VAL A 89 15.63 6.09 -5.78
N PRO A 90 15.10 5.96 -4.55
CA PRO A 90 15.94 5.85 -3.36
C PRO A 90 17.02 4.79 -3.50
N ALA A 91 18.13 4.97 -2.78
CA ALA A 91 19.21 3.99 -2.77
C ALA A 91 18.71 2.61 -2.32
N ASP A 92 19.29 1.54 -2.88
CA ASP A 92 18.98 0.18 -2.46
C ASP A 92 19.36 -0.01 -0.98
N GLY A 93 18.53 -0.70 -0.21
CA GLY A 93 18.67 -0.84 1.24
C GLY A 93 18.21 0.37 2.05
N SER A 94 17.60 1.38 1.41
CA SER A 94 16.94 2.46 2.15
C SER A 94 15.78 1.93 3.01
N PRO A 95 15.47 2.57 4.15
CA PRO A 95 14.33 2.20 4.98
C PRO A 95 13.04 2.14 4.17
N PHE A 96 12.22 1.14 4.45
CA PHE A 96 10.95 0.95 3.76
C PHE A 96 10.02 2.15 3.94
N VAL A 97 9.40 2.58 2.85
CA VAL A 97 8.34 3.60 2.87
C VAL A 97 7.03 2.91 3.16
N GLN A 98 6.51 3.00 4.39
CA GLN A 98 5.28 2.31 4.82
C GLN A 98 4.06 2.57 3.91
N GLN A 99 4.05 3.73 3.25
CA GLN A 99 2.96 4.19 2.39
C GLN A 99 3.02 3.60 0.98
N LEU A 100 4.08 2.85 0.64
CA LEU A 100 4.23 2.15 -0.64
C LEU A 100 4.17 0.63 -0.44
N PRO A 101 3.54 -0.11 -1.36
CA PRO A 101 3.45 -1.56 -1.26
C PRO A 101 4.84 -2.18 -1.41
N ILE A 102 5.16 -3.14 -0.54
CA ILE A 102 6.28 -4.04 -0.72
C ILE A 102 5.80 -5.21 -1.58
N VAL A 103 6.54 -5.51 -2.64
CA VAL A 103 6.23 -6.61 -3.54
C VAL A 103 7.43 -7.54 -3.67
N ASP A 104 7.17 -8.84 -3.81
CA ASP A 104 8.22 -9.81 -4.08
C ASP A 104 8.76 -9.60 -5.50
N GLY A 105 10.07 -9.68 -5.61
CA GLY A 105 10.79 -9.43 -6.85
C GLY A 105 12.05 -10.26 -6.98
N LEU A 106 12.71 -10.06 -8.11
CA LEU A 106 13.87 -10.80 -8.56
C LEU A 106 14.96 -9.81 -8.94
N SER A 107 16.16 -10.03 -8.43
CA SER A 107 17.36 -9.29 -8.80
C SER A 107 18.29 -10.20 -9.58
N CYS A 108 18.84 -9.71 -10.69
CA CYS A 108 20.01 -10.34 -11.28
C CYS A 108 21.19 -10.27 -10.30
N SER A 109 22.05 -11.29 -10.27
CA SER A 109 23.25 -11.28 -9.42
C SER A 109 24.43 -10.56 -10.07
N ASP A 110 24.46 -10.48 -11.41
CA ASP A 110 25.56 -9.86 -12.16
C ASP A 110 25.34 -8.36 -12.45
N CYS A 111 24.08 -7.89 -12.44
CA CYS A 111 23.77 -6.49 -12.70
C CYS A 111 22.54 -6.00 -11.91
N ARG A 112 22.27 -4.69 -11.97
CA ARG A 112 21.15 -4.04 -11.26
C ARG A 112 19.78 -4.25 -11.92
N PHE A 113 19.59 -5.32 -12.69
CA PHE A 113 18.28 -5.61 -13.28
C PHE A 113 17.32 -6.14 -12.21
N LEU A 114 16.22 -5.42 -12.01
CA LEU A 114 15.15 -5.75 -11.04
C LEU A 114 13.82 -5.96 -11.77
N THR A 115 13.09 -7.00 -11.38
CA THR A 115 11.75 -7.25 -11.94
C THR A 115 10.87 -8.03 -10.97
N THR A 116 9.56 -7.89 -11.10
CA THR A 116 8.59 -8.79 -10.44
C THR A 116 8.24 -10.00 -11.32
N SER A 117 8.71 -10.06 -12.57
CA SER A 117 8.33 -11.11 -13.52
C SER A 117 9.43 -12.15 -13.72
N ARG A 118 9.13 -13.41 -13.38
CA ARG A 118 9.96 -14.57 -13.71
C ARG A 118 10.18 -14.77 -15.22
N LYS A 119 9.28 -14.24 -16.07
CA LYS A 119 9.49 -14.27 -17.52
C LYS A 119 10.57 -13.28 -17.92
N LEU A 120 10.51 -12.05 -17.41
CA LEU A 120 11.44 -10.99 -17.77
C LEU A 120 12.87 -11.27 -17.27
N ILE A 121 13.05 -11.86 -16.08
CA ILE A 121 14.40 -12.22 -15.59
C ILE A 121 15.06 -13.30 -16.46
N ARG A 122 14.28 -14.26 -16.98
CA ARG A 122 14.78 -15.31 -17.89
C ARG A 122 15.17 -14.73 -19.25
N VAL A 123 14.33 -13.85 -19.79
CA VAL A 123 14.64 -13.12 -21.04
C VAL A 123 15.91 -12.28 -20.84
N HIS A 124 16.00 -11.54 -19.73
CA HIS A 124 17.19 -10.76 -19.40
C HIS A 124 18.45 -11.63 -19.42
N ARG A 125 18.44 -12.77 -18.70
CA ARG A 125 19.56 -13.72 -18.68
C ARG A 125 19.99 -14.14 -20.09
N SER A 126 19.03 -14.51 -20.93
CA SER A 126 19.31 -14.95 -22.31
C SER A 126 19.90 -13.85 -23.20
N GLN A 127 19.55 -12.58 -22.94
CA GLN A 127 19.97 -11.44 -23.75
C GLN A 127 21.27 -10.80 -23.25
N SER A 128 21.55 -10.86 -21.95
CA SER A 128 22.73 -10.24 -21.34
C SER A 128 23.95 -11.15 -21.30
N GLY A 129 23.80 -12.46 -21.57
CA GLY A 129 24.89 -13.43 -21.43
C GLY A 129 25.33 -13.66 -19.98
N HIS A 130 24.51 -13.24 -19.01
CA HIS A 130 24.75 -13.45 -17.59
C HIS A 130 24.52 -14.92 -17.24
N ASP A 131 25.49 -15.55 -16.58
CA ASP A 131 25.40 -16.97 -16.23
C ASP A 131 24.87 -17.21 -14.81
N SER A 132 24.79 -16.15 -14.00
CA SER A 132 24.36 -16.26 -12.60
C SER A 132 22.87 -16.54 -12.42
N THR A 133 22.55 -17.13 -11.27
CA THR A 133 21.19 -17.23 -10.76
C THR A 133 20.66 -15.86 -10.33
N TRP A 134 19.32 -15.72 -10.24
CA TRP A 134 18.69 -14.54 -9.65
C TRP A 134 18.44 -14.73 -8.16
N LYS A 135 18.34 -13.64 -7.42
CA LYS A 135 18.00 -13.60 -6.00
C LYS A 135 16.57 -13.12 -5.81
N GLU A 136 15.87 -13.69 -4.84
CA GLU A 136 14.57 -13.17 -4.40
C GLU A 136 14.80 -11.95 -3.49
N VAL A 137 14.10 -10.86 -3.79
CA VAL A 137 14.27 -9.57 -3.12
C VAL A 137 12.91 -8.92 -2.86
N ARG A 138 12.82 -8.10 -1.82
CA ARG A 138 11.64 -7.27 -1.56
C ARG A 138 11.83 -5.91 -2.23
N LEU A 139 10.90 -5.55 -3.11
CA LEU A 139 10.96 -4.33 -3.91
C LEU A 139 9.88 -3.33 -3.48
N GLN A 140 10.20 -2.04 -3.61
CA GLN A 140 9.24 -0.95 -3.60
C GLN A 140 9.34 -0.14 -4.89
N SER A 141 8.24 0.50 -5.28
CA SER A 141 8.23 1.44 -6.40
C SER A 141 7.39 2.65 -6.08
N LEU A 142 7.85 3.81 -6.57
CA LEU A 142 7.08 5.05 -6.56
C LEU A 142 5.93 5.03 -7.55
N SER A 143 5.88 4.06 -8.47
CA SER A 143 4.91 4.06 -9.55
C SER A 143 4.49 2.66 -9.98
N ARG A 144 3.37 2.55 -10.69
CA ARG A 144 2.82 1.27 -11.16
C ARG A 144 2.95 1.15 -12.68
N GLY A 145 2.90 -0.09 -13.17
CA GLY A 145 2.84 -0.43 -14.59
C GLY A 145 4.19 -0.78 -15.21
N SER A 146 4.24 -0.82 -16.55
CA SER A 146 5.38 -1.31 -17.32
C SER A 146 6.66 -0.48 -17.19
N ARG A 147 6.54 0.78 -16.73
CA ARG A 147 7.66 1.70 -16.50
C ARG A 147 8.03 1.84 -15.02
N ALA A 148 7.43 1.03 -14.15
CA ALA A 148 7.75 1.04 -12.72
C ALA A 148 9.25 0.80 -12.49
N ARG A 149 9.87 1.69 -11.72
CA ARG A 149 11.26 1.60 -11.30
C ARG A 149 11.30 1.12 -9.86
N TYR A 150 12.05 0.07 -9.60
CA TYR A 150 12.12 -0.57 -8.30
C TYR A 150 13.38 -0.17 -7.54
N SER A 151 13.27 -0.12 -6.22
CA SER A 151 14.40 -0.11 -5.29
C SER A 151 14.31 -1.35 -4.40
N VAL A 152 15.46 -1.95 -4.10
CA VAL A 152 15.52 -3.09 -3.16
C VAL A 152 15.39 -2.56 -1.75
N VAL A 153 14.44 -3.09 -0.99
CA VAL A 153 14.20 -2.73 0.42
C VAL A 153 14.86 -3.73 1.36
N GLU A 154 14.83 -5.01 1.00
CA GLU A 154 15.48 -6.08 1.75
C GLU A 154 15.79 -7.26 0.82
N GLN A 155 16.90 -7.96 1.08
CA GLN A 155 17.13 -9.27 0.46
C GLN A 155 16.41 -10.35 1.26
N VAL A 156 15.55 -11.13 0.60
CA VAL A 156 14.95 -12.31 1.24
C VAL A 156 16.04 -13.37 1.30
N GLN A 157 16.56 -13.65 2.50
CA GLN A 157 17.57 -14.69 2.68
C GLN A 157 16.88 -16.06 2.62
N GLY A 158 16.60 -16.53 1.40
CA GLY A 158 16.18 -17.89 1.11
C GLY A 158 17.37 -18.71 0.65
N SER A 159 17.80 -19.70 1.44
CA SER A 159 18.69 -20.74 0.93
C SER A 159 17.88 -21.69 0.05
N ILE A 160 18.28 -21.80 -1.22
CA ILE A 160 17.80 -22.84 -2.12
C ILE A 160 18.52 -24.12 -1.71
N GLY A 161 17.80 -25.07 -1.10
CA GLY A 161 18.33 -26.41 -0.89
C GLY A 161 18.59 -27.11 -2.23
N PRO A 162 19.49 -28.10 -2.29
CA PRO A 162 19.84 -28.81 -3.52
C PRO A 162 18.63 -29.45 -4.24
N ASP A 163 17.52 -29.67 -3.51
CA ASP A 163 16.30 -30.31 -4.02
C ASP A 163 15.23 -29.32 -4.51
N GLY A 164 15.57 -28.02 -4.66
CA GLY A 164 14.62 -27.01 -5.15
C GLY A 164 13.49 -26.66 -4.18
N THR A 165 13.56 -27.13 -2.92
CA THR A 165 12.63 -26.75 -1.86
C THR A 165 13.12 -25.49 -1.15
N THR A 166 12.36 -24.41 -1.26
CA THR A 166 12.64 -23.13 -0.58
C THR A 166 12.24 -23.24 0.89
N SER A 167 13.22 -23.32 1.80
CA SER A 167 12.97 -23.17 3.23
C SER A 167 13.04 -21.69 3.60
N LEU A 168 11.89 -21.01 3.58
CA LEU A 168 11.76 -19.64 4.07
C LEU A 168 11.89 -19.63 5.60
N ARG A 169 13.09 -19.35 6.13
CA ARG A 169 13.24 -18.96 7.54
C ARG A 169 13.25 -17.43 7.61
N SER A 170 12.05 -16.86 7.78
CA SER A 170 11.91 -15.46 8.17
C SER A 170 12.24 -15.30 9.65
N THR A 171 13.35 -14.63 9.96
CA THR A 171 13.65 -14.12 11.31
C THR A 171 13.04 -12.74 11.56
N ALA A 172 12.20 -12.24 10.66
CA ALA A 172 11.39 -11.05 10.91
C ALA A 172 10.11 -11.43 11.69
N SER A 173 9.98 -10.90 12.89
CA SER A 173 8.73 -10.86 13.65
C SER A 173 7.63 -10.25 12.78
N GLY A 174 6.70 -11.08 12.31
CA GLY A 174 5.57 -10.67 11.48
C GLY A 174 5.70 -11.04 10.00
N SER A 175 5.80 -12.34 9.70
CA SER A 175 5.58 -12.83 8.32
C SER A 175 4.21 -12.35 7.80
N PRO A 176 4.06 -11.91 6.55
CA PRO A 176 2.78 -11.47 5.96
C PRO A 176 1.64 -12.49 6.14
N GLN A 177 1.97 -13.78 6.17
CA GLN A 177 1.04 -14.87 6.44
C GLN A 177 0.48 -14.84 7.87
N ARG A 178 1.30 -14.46 8.86
CA ARG A 178 0.85 -14.27 10.25
C ARG A 178 0.00 -13.00 10.37
N LEU A 179 0.38 -11.92 9.70
CA LEU A 179 -0.46 -10.71 9.68
C LEU A 179 -1.82 -10.96 9.02
N LEU A 180 -1.86 -11.75 7.94
CA LEU A 180 -3.11 -12.18 7.32
C LEU A 180 -3.92 -13.09 8.25
N ALA A 181 -3.28 -14.05 8.91
CA ALA A 181 -3.94 -14.93 9.89
C ALA A 181 -4.50 -14.13 11.09
N ASP A 182 -3.74 -13.18 11.63
CA ASP A 182 -4.18 -12.30 12.72
C ASP A 182 -5.34 -11.40 12.28
N CYS A 183 -5.31 -10.87 11.05
CA CYS A 183 -6.42 -10.09 10.48
C CYS A 183 -7.68 -10.95 10.29
N LEU A 184 -7.54 -12.20 9.80
CA LEU A 184 -8.65 -13.12 9.64
C LEU A 184 -9.25 -13.51 10.99
N ALA A 185 -8.43 -13.81 11.99
CA ALA A 185 -8.89 -14.14 13.34
C ALA A 185 -9.69 -12.98 13.97
N ARG A 186 -9.22 -11.73 13.82
CA ARG A 186 -9.96 -10.55 14.30
C ARG A 186 -11.28 -10.34 13.58
N TYR A 187 -11.35 -10.68 12.29
CA TYR A 187 -12.58 -10.61 11.52
C TYR A 187 -13.58 -11.69 11.96
N GLU A 188 -13.12 -12.92 12.17
CA GLU A 188 -13.94 -14.03 12.67
C GLU A 188 -14.50 -13.74 14.07
N GLU A 189 -13.70 -13.14 14.95
CA GLU A 189 -14.15 -12.70 16.28
C GLU A 189 -15.22 -11.60 16.21
N SER A 190 -15.00 -10.60 15.34
CA SER A 190 -16.00 -9.54 15.10
C SER A 190 -17.32 -10.10 14.57
N LEU A 191 -17.25 -11.05 13.64
CA LEU A 191 -18.43 -11.69 13.06
C LEU A 191 -19.16 -12.53 14.11
N ALA A 192 -18.44 -13.25 14.96
CA ALA A 192 -19.02 -14.03 16.05
C ALA A 192 -19.73 -13.14 17.08
N ALA A 193 -19.15 -11.97 17.40
CA ALA A 193 -19.77 -11.00 18.30
C ALA A 193 -21.08 -10.43 17.73
N GLU A 194 -21.10 -10.08 16.44
CA GLU A 194 -22.28 -9.55 15.75
C GLU A 194 -23.41 -10.59 15.67
N LEU A 195 -23.07 -11.86 15.41
CA LEU A 195 -24.04 -12.96 15.40
C LEU A 195 -24.64 -13.23 16.80
N GLU A 196 -23.83 -13.14 17.85
CA GLU A 196 -24.31 -13.28 19.23
C GLU A 196 -25.17 -12.09 19.66
N GLU A 197 -24.82 -10.87 19.25
CA GLU A 197 -25.65 -9.68 19.46
C GLU A 197 -27.01 -9.82 18.73
N THR A 198 -26.99 -10.29 17.49
CA THR A 198 -28.21 -10.57 16.72
C THR A 198 -29.10 -11.59 17.45
N ARG A 199 -28.51 -12.70 17.93
CA ARG A 199 -29.25 -13.71 18.71
C ARG A 199 -29.84 -13.13 20.00
N ARG A 200 -29.12 -12.25 20.70
CA ARG A 200 -29.62 -11.59 21.93
C ARG A 200 -30.81 -10.69 21.62
N ILE A 201 -30.76 -9.94 20.53
CA ILE A 201 -31.87 -9.09 20.08
C ILE A 201 -33.09 -9.96 19.73
N GLU A 202 -32.90 -11.08 19.05
CA GLU A 202 -33.99 -12.02 18.72
C GLU A 202 -34.66 -12.60 19.98
N ILE A 203 -33.87 -13.03 20.96
CA ILE A 203 -34.38 -13.56 22.24
C ILE A 203 -35.13 -12.47 23.02
N ALA A 204 -34.58 -11.25 23.09
CA ALA A 204 -35.24 -10.12 23.75
C ALA A 204 -36.53 -9.67 23.04
N GLY A 205 -36.59 -9.84 21.72
CA GLY A 205 -37.79 -9.59 20.92
C GLY A 205 -38.91 -10.60 21.20
N GLN A 206 -38.57 -11.87 21.42
CA GLN A 206 -39.57 -12.91 21.71
C GLN A 206 -40.26 -12.71 23.06
N ASP A 207 -39.55 -12.23 24.09
CA ASP A 207 -40.11 -11.97 25.42
C ASP A 207 -41.18 -10.87 25.40
N GLN A 208 -40.99 -9.82 24.59
CA GLN A 208 -41.94 -8.71 24.44
C GLN A 208 -43.22 -9.10 23.68
N THR A 209 -43.18 -10.12 22.81
CA THR A 209 -44.39 -10.60 22.09
C THR A 209 -45.32 -11.45 22.95
N SER A 210 -44.85 -11.95 24.10
CA SER A 210 -45.63 -12.80 25.00
C SER A 210 -46.53 -12.01 25.98
N SER A 211 -46.33 -10.68 26.07
CA SER A 211 -47.05 -9.79 26.99
C SER A 211 -47.97 -8.80 26.24
N GLN A 212 -48.90 -9.29 25.41
CA GLN A 212 -50.08 -8.48 25.05
C GLN A 212 -51.24 -8.79 26.00
N PRO A 213 -51.77 -7.82 26.77
CA PRO A 213 -53.01 -8.01 27.50
C PRO A 213 -54.18 -8.07 26.50
N GLY A 214 -54.98 -9.13 26.60
CA GLY A 214 -56.14 -9.37 25.73
C GLY A 214 -57.14 -8.21 25.78
N PHE A 215 -57.26 -7.49 24.65
CA PHE A 215 -58.32 -6.50 24.48
C PHE A 215 -59.67 -7.20 24.39
N ALA A 216 -60.53 -6.92 25.38
CA ALA A 216 -61.89 -7.41 25.48
C ALA A 216 -62.74 -6.97 24.27
N ARG A 217 -63.40 -7.94 23.63
CA ARG A 217 -64.53 -7.70 22.71
C ARG A 217 -65.70 -7.13 23.51
N TRP A 218 -66.20 -5.96 23.12
CA TRP A 218 -67.59 -5.58 23.36
C TRP A 218 -68.32 -5.52 22.01
N ALA A 219 -69.31 -6.39 21.88
CA ALA A 219 -70.14 -6.57 20.72
C ALA A 219 -71.42 -5.73 20.84
N GLY A 220 -71.86 -5.22 19.69
CA GLY A 220 -73.28 -5.15 19.32
C GLY A 220 -74.13 -4.12 20.03
N ARG A 221 -74.53 -3.09 19.28
CA ARG A 221 -75.83 -2.45 19.51
C ARG A 221 -76.62 -2.58 18.21
N ASP A 222 -77.51 -3.56 18.18
CA ASP A 222 -78.63 -3.61 17.25
C ASP A 222 -79.85 -2.96 17.92
N THR A 223 -80.60 -2.24 17.08
CA THR A 223 -81.91 -1.58 17.25
C THR A 223 -81.97 -0.30 18.09
#